data_AF-A0A926AER7-F1
#
_entry.id   AF-A0A926AER7-F1
#
_cell.length_a   1.000
_cell.length_b   1.000
_cell.length_c   1.000
_cell.angle_alpha   90.00
_cell.angle_beta   90.00
_cell.angle_gamma   90.00
#
_symmetry.space_group_name_H-M   'P 1'
#
loop_
_entity.id
_entity.type
_entity.pdbx_description
1 polymer ?
#
loop_
_entity_poly.entity_id
_entity_poly.type
_entity_poly.pdbx_seq_one_letter_code
_entity_poly.pdbx_strand_id
1 'polypeptide(L)' 'VLETRTVGKDERHLKLKIARAGQSPLDAIGFGLGEWAHTPLECIDAVFQLELNEWLGKQSVQLRLQDVRLA' A
#
# COMPACT_ATOMS: atom_id res chain seq x y z
N VAL A 1 1.36 -9.77 1.97
CA VAL A 1 0.70 -8.81 1.04
C VAL A 1 0.02 -9.61 -0.05
N LEU A 2 -1.16 -9.20 -0.53
CA LEU A 2 -1.91 -9.92 -1.56
C LEU A 2 -1.55 -9.46 -2.99
N GLU A 3 -1.33 -8.16 -3.18
CA GLU A 3 -0.97 -7.56 -4.46
C GLU A 3 0.08 -6.48 -4.24
N THR A 4 1.07 -6.41 -5.12
CA THR A 4 2.14 -5.40 -5.13
C THR A 4 2.28 -4.86 -6.54
N ARG A 5 2.23 -3.53 -6.70
CA ARG A 5 2.49 -2.87 -7.99
C ARG A 5 3.01 -1.46 -7.80
N THR A 6 3.61 -0.91 -8.84
CA THR A 6 3.95 0.51 -8.92
C THR A 6 2.82 1.31 -9.57
N VAL A 7 2.74 2.60 -9.24
CA VAL A 7 1.81 3.57 -9.85
C VAL A 7 2.46 4.92 -10.09
N GLY A 8 1.84 5.72 -10.96
CA GLY A 8 2.37 7.02 -11.40
C GLY A 8 3.19 6.91 -12.67
N LYS A 9 3.44 8.05 -13.32
CA LYS A 9 4.12 8.12 -14.63
C LYS A 9 5.54 7.52 -14.62
N ASP A 10 6.20 7.61 -13.47
CA ASP A 10 7.60 7.18 -13.29
C ASP A 10 7.71 5.92 -12.42
N GLU A 11 6.59 5.23 -12.14
CA GLU A 11 6.54 4.03 -11.27
C GLU A 11 7.08 4.25 -9.83
N ARG A 12 7.23 5.51 -9.41
CA ARG A 12 7.86 5.90 -8.14
C ARG A 12 7.01 5.63 -6.89
N HIS A 13 5.80 5.12 -7.03
CA HIS A 13 4.88 4.96 -5.91
C HIS A 13 4.48 3.51 -5.75
N LEU A 14 4.52 3.02 -4.52
CA LEU A 14 4.14 1.66 -4.18
C LEU A 14 2.63 1.61 -3.92
N LYS A 15 1.92 0.71 -4.60
CA LYS A 15 0.54 0.37 -4.28
C LYS A 15 0.48 -1.08 -3.83
N LEU A 16 -0.05 -1.31 -2.64
CA LEU A 16 -0.24 -2.65 -2.08
C LEU A 16 -1.72 -2.92 -1.81
N LYS A 17 -2.08 -4.21 -1.82
CA LYS A 17 -3.28 -4.71 -1.14
C LYS A 17 -2.85 -5.55 0.05
N ILE A 18 -3.18 -5.09 1.26
CA ILE A 18 -2.75 -5.70 2.51
C ILE A 18 -3.94 -6.42 3.14
N ALA A 19 -3.75 -7.68 3.53
CA ALA A 19 -4.72 -8.45 4.29
C ALA A 19 -4.17 -8.78 5.67
N ARG A 20 -5.05 -8.75 6.67
CA ARG A 20 -4.79 -9.22 8.03
C ARG A 20 -5.83 -10.28 8.37
N ALA A 21 -5.42 -11.32 9.09
CA ALA A 21 -6.34 -12.40 9.48
C ALA A 21 -7.60 -11.84 10.16
N GLY A 22 -8.77 -12.25 9.66
CA GLY A 22 -10.07 -11.81 10.17
C GLY A 22 -10.51 -10.40 9.75
N GLN A 23 -9.79 -9.72 8.86
CA GLN A 23 -10.16 -8.39 8.35
C GLN A 23 -10.23 -8.37 6.83
N SER A 24 -11.13 -7.54 6.30
CA SER A 24 -11.17 -7.26 4.86
C SER A 24 -9.86 -6.63 4.39
N PRO A 25 -9.36 -6.98 3.19
CA PRO A 25 -8.16 -6.35 2.65
C PRO A 25 -8.33 -4.84 2.49
N LEU A 26 -7.26 -4.10 2.74
CA LEU A 26 -7.20 -2.66 2.54
C LEU A 26 -6.17 -2.31 1.48
N ASP A 27 -6.49 -1.26 0.73
CA ASP A 27 -5.54 -0.61 -0.15
C ASP A 27 -4.50 0.14 0.69
N ALA A 28 -3.25 0.13 0.22
CA ALA A 28 -2.18 0.96 0.76
C ALA A 28 -1.42 1.69 -0.36
N ILE A 29 -1.04 2.94 -0.12
CA ILE A 29 -0.22 3.75 -1.03
C ILE A 29 1.02 4.27 -0.30
N GLY A 30 2.18 4.10 -0.92
CA GLY A 30 3.47 4.62 -0.47
C GLY A 30 4.06 5.56 -1.52
N PHE A 31 3.99 6.87 -1.27
CA PHE A 31 4.58 7.85 -2.16
C PHE A 31 6.11 7.84 -2.04
N GLY A 32 6.79 7.57 -3.15
CA GLY A 32 8.26 7.48 -3.19
C GLY A 32 8.82 6.11 -2.80
N LEU A 33 7.96 5.15 -2.47
CA LEU A 33 8.36 3.80 -2.04
C LEU A 33 8.42 2.78 -3.20
N GLY A 34 8.45 3.24 -4.46
CA GLY A 34 8.36 2.37 -5.65
C GLY A 34 9.37 1.22 -5.69
N GLU A 35 10.60 1.44 -5.22
CA GLU A 35 11.68 0.44 -5.18
C GLU A 35 11.30 -0.85 -4.45
N TRP A 36 10.43 -0.75 -3.43
CA TRP A 36 9.96 -1.91 -2.67
C TRP A 36 9.13 -2.89 -3.51
N ALA A 37 8.62 -2.48 -4.67
CA ALA A 37 7.87 -3.35 -5.56
C ALA A 37 8.73 -4.49 -6.15
N HIS A 38 10.05 -4.35 -6.15
CA HIS A 38 11.01 -5.37 -6.60
C HIS A 38 11.36 -6.39 -5.50
N THR A 39 10.85 -6.20 -4.28
CA THR A 39 11.10 -7.07 -3.13
C THR A 39 9.90 -8.00 -2.89
N PRO A 40 10.11 -9.27 -2.51
CA PRO A 40 9.02 -10.17 -2.16
C PRO A 40 8.41 -9.79 -0.79
N LEU A 41 7.39 -8.93 -0.82
CA LEU A 41 6.70 -8.41 0.37
C LEU A 41 5.65 -9.40 0.93
N GLU A 42 6.02 -10.64 1.23
CA GLU A 42 5.06 -11.64 1.72
C GLU A 42 4.42 -11.23 3.07
N CYS A 43 5.26 -10.77 4.01
CA CYS A 43 4.86 -10.23 5.29
C CYS A 43 5.69 -8.98 5.58
N ILE A 44 5.03 -7.92 6.06
CA ILE A 44 5.68 -6.64 6.31
C ILE A 44 5.20 -6.04 7.63
N ASP A 45 6.11 -5.34 8.28
CA ASP A 45 5.80 -4.32 9.26
C ASP A 45 5.69 -2.97 8.54
N ALA A 46 4.63 -2.21 8.81
CA ALA A 46 4.35 -0.96 8.12
C ALA A 46 4.03 0.17 9.10
N VAL A 47 4.60 1.34 8.86
CA VAL A 47 4.20 2.59 9.50
C VAL A 47 3.26 3.32 8.55
N PHE A 48 2.05 3.66 9.01
CA PHE A 48 1.04 4.24 8.14
C PHE A 48 0.11 5.20 8.87
N GLN A 49 -0.57 6.04 8.07
CA GLN A 49 -1.73 6.82 8.49
C GLN A 49 -2.98 6.26 7.80
N LEU A 50 -4.12 6.29 8.49
CA LEU A 50 -5.41 6.01 7.86
C LEU A 50 -5.89 7.25 7.13
N GLU A 51 -6.31 7.09 5.88
CA GLU A 51 -6.90 8.17 5.10
C GLU A 51 -8.17 7.70 4.37
N LEU A 52 -9.05 8.66 4.07
CA LEU A 52 -10.15 8.47 3.14
C LEU A 52 -9.68 8.87 1.74
N ASN A 53 -9.55 7.89 0.86
CA ASN A 53 -9.26 8.11 -0.55
C ASN A 53 -10.58 8.34 -1.30
N GLU A 54 -10.69 9.47 -2.00
CA GLU A 54 -11.84 9.78 -2.86
C GLU A 54 -11.43 9.73 -4.33
N TRP A 55 -12.00 8.79 -5.08
CA TRP A 55 -11.74 8.63 -6.50
C TRP A 55 -13.04 8.43 -7.26
N LEU A 56 -13.30 9.29 -8.26
CA LEU A 56 -14.54 9.28 -9.06
C LEU A 56 -15.82 9.25 -8.20
N GLY A 57 -15.84 10.03 -7.11
CA GLY A 57 -16.97 10.11 -6.17
C GLY A 57 -17.15 8.89 -5.28
N LYS A 58 -16.24 7.92 -5.30
CA LYS A 58 -16.21 6.80 -4.35
C LYS A 58 -15.16 7.06 -3.28
N GLN A 59 -15.57 6.98 -2.02
CA GLN A 59 -14.68 7.05 -0.87
C GLN A 59 -14.33 5.64 -0.39
N SER A 60 -13.05 5.41 -0.11
CA SER A 60 -12.56 4.17 0.50
C SER A 60 -11.51 4.48 1.55
N VAL A 61 -11.43 3.64 2.58
CA VAL A 61 -10.32 3.72 3.55
C VAL A 61 -9.07 3.17 2.91
N GLN A 62 -7.96 3.90 3.02
CA GLN A 62 -6.65 3.56 2.49
C GLN A 62 -5.57 3.77 3.56
N LEU A 63 -4.52 2.96 3.50
CA LEU A 63 -3.33 3.11 4.33
C LEU A 63 -2.30 3.95 3.59
N ARG A 64 -1.99 5.14 4.08
CA ARG A 64 -0.89 5.96 3.58
C ARG A 64 0.42 5.55 4.26
N LEU A 65 1.20 4.72 3.56
CA LEU A 65 2.47 4.19 4.03
C LEU A 65 3.50 5.33 4.16
N GLN A 66 4.14 5.39 5.33
CA GLN A 66 5.32 6.23 5.58
C GLN A 66 6.60 5.42 5.43
N ASP A 67 6.57 4.15 5.87
CA ASP A 67 7.70 3.24 5.79
C ASP A 67 7.22 1.78 5.81
N VAL A 68 8.04 0.89 5.27
CA VAL A 68 7.80 -0.55 5.26
C VAL A 68 9.09 -1.31 5.57
N ARG A 69 8.95 -2.43 6.27
CA ARG A 69 10.03 -3.31 6.67
C ARG A 69 9.58 -4.76 6.42
N LEU A 70 10.49 -5.62 5.95
CA LEU A 70 10.25 -7.06 5.93
C LEU A 70 10.11 -7.57 7.37
N ALA A 71 9.09 -8.40 7.60
CA ALA A 71 8.86 -9.04 8.90
C ALA A 71 9.88 -10.15 9.19
#